data_AF-A0A659ULM7-F1
#
_entry.id   AF-A0A659ULM7-F1
#
_cell.length_a   1.000
_cell.length_b   1.000
_cell.length_c   1.000
_cell.angle_alpha   90.00
_cell.angle_beta   90.00
_cell.angle_gamma   90.00
#
_symmetry.space_group_name_H-M   'P 1'
#
loop_
_entity.id
_entity.type
_entity.pdbx_description
1 polymer ?
#
loop_
_entity_poly.entity_id
_entity_poly.type
_entity_poly.pdbx_seq_one_letter_code
_entity_poly.pdbx_strand_id
1 'polypeptide(L)' 'AIHFRKREFPNPVGLVKYIGEQGSLAKIRPDHSVVFARDWPNAEKRLAGSAVVMTQLAKLAEKAA' A
#
# COMPACT_ATOMS: atom_id res chain seq x y z
N ALA A 1 -8.99 0.66 2.54
CA ALA A 1 -7.85 1.34 3.19
C ALA A 1 -7.05 0.31 3.97
N ILE A 2 -5.75 0.49 4.13
CA ILE A 2 -4.86 -0.41 4.87
C ILE A 2 -4.48 0.27 6.18
N HIS A 3 -4.58 -0.47 7.28
CA HIS A 3 -4.05 -0.08 8.57
C HIS A 3 -2.91 -1.03 8.93
N PHE A 4 -1.79 -0.49 9.38
CA PHE A 4 -0.66 -1.29 9.82
C PHE A 4 -0.80 -1.68 11.29
N ARG A 5 -0.32 -2.89 11.64
CA ARG A 5 -0.31 -3.36 13.02
C ARG A 5 0.53 -2.40 13.87
N LYS A 6 -0.01 -1.98 15.02
CA LYS A 6 0.61 -0.97 15.90
C LYS A 6 0.89 0.40 15.25
N ARG A 7 0.30 0.68 14.07
CA ARG A 7 0.63 1.87 13.24
C ARG A 7 2.10 1.92 12.82
N GLU A 8 2.76 0.77 12.76
CA GLU A 8 4.17 0.63 12.40
C GLU A 8 4.31 -0.17 11.11
N PHE A 9 5.27 0.24 10.27
CA PHE A 9 5.67 -0.50 9.09
C PHE A 9 7.19 -0.67 9.12
N PRO A 10 7.75 -1.88 8.90
CA PRO A 10 9.18 -2.14 9.06
C PRO A 10 10.09 -1.21 8.24
N ASN A 11 9.63 -0.78 7.05
CA ASN A 11 10.38 0.12 6.17
C ASN A 11 9.63 1.45 5.94
N PRO A 12 9.62 2.39 6.90
CA PRO A 12 8.82 3.60 6.79
C PRO A 12 9.27 4.50 5.64
N VAL A 13 10.58 4.63 5.41
CA VAL A 13 11.15 5.41 4.29
C VAL A 13 10.75 4.81 2.95
N GLY A 14 10.91 3.49 2.81
CA GLY A 14 10.49 2.77 1.61
C GLY A 14 8.99 2.88 1.35
N LEU A 15 8.17 2.86 2.40
CA LEU A 15 6.72 3.00 2.29
C LEU A 15 6.32 4.37 1.78
N VAL A 16 6.90 5.44 2.34
CA VAL A 16 6.65 6.82 1.89
C VAL A 16 7.07 6.98 0.43
N LYS A 17 8.24 6.45 0.04
CA LYS A 17 8.70 6.46 -1.35
C LYS A 17 7.72 5.72 -2.27
N TYR A 18 7.33 4.50 -1.91
CA TYR A 18 6.38 3.70 -2.69
C TYR A 18 5.03 4.41 -2.87
N ILE A 19 4.52 5.07 -1.83
CA ILE A 19 3.28 5.86 -1.92
C ILE A 19 3.48 7.06 -2.86
N GLY A 20 4.61 7.77 -2.75
CA GLY A 20 4.95 8.88 -3.65
C GLY A 20 5.02 8.48 -5.12
N GLU A 21 5.56 7.30 -5.42
CA GLU A 21 5.62 6.74 -6.78
C GLU A 21 4.24 6.45 -7.39
N GLN A 22 3.19 6.26 -6.57
CA GLN A 22 1.83 6.08 -7.07
C GLN A 22 1.13 7.41 -7.40
N GLY A 23 1.70 8.56 -7.03
CA GLY A 23 1.09 9.88 -7.24
C GLY A 23 -0.27 10.01 -6.57
N SER A 24 -1.29 10.47 -7.31
CA SER A 24 -2.67 10.64 -6.79
C SER A 24 -3.39 9.32 -6.48
N LEU A 25 -2.84 8.18 -6.93
CA LEU A 25 -3.44 6.86 -6.75
C LEU A 25 -3.13 6.26 -5.38
N ALA A 26 -2.26 6.86 -4.57
CA ALA A 26 -2.06 6.47 -3.17
C ALA A 26 -1.97 7.69 -2.25
N LYS A 27 -2.55 7.59 -1.05
CA LYS A 27 -2.46 8.67 -0.05
C LYS A 27 -2.44 8.14 1.37
N ILE A 28 -1.71 8.86 2.23
CA ILE A 28 -1.75 8.69 3.68
C ILE A 28 -2.88 9.57 4.22
N ARG A 29 -3.76 9.00 5.04
CA ARG A 29 -4.85 9.71 5.70
C ARG A 29 -4.44 10.18 7.11
N PRO A 30 -5.17 11.14 7.73
CA PRO A 30 -4.90 11.60 9.09
C PRO A 30 -4.93 10.50 10.16
N ASP A 31 -5.65 9.40 9.92
CA ASP A 31 -5.72 8.22 10.80
C ASP A 31 -4.54 7.24 10.63
N HIS A 32 -3.47 7.65 9.93
CA HIS A 32 -2.29 6.86 9.56
C HIS A 32 -2.58 5.63 8.68
N SER A 33 -3.76 5.56 8.07
CA SER A 33 -4.06 4.54 7.08
C SER A 33 -3.62 4.96 5.68
N VAL A 34 -3.34 3.97 4.84
CA VAL A 34 -2.98 4.20 3.43
C VAL A 34 -4.14 3.77 2.55
N VAL A 35 -4.53 4.63 1.62
CA VAL A 35 -5.56 4.34 0.61
C VAL A 35 -4.88 4.23 -0.75
N PHE A 36 -5.18 3.15 -1.48
CA PHE A 36 -4.84 3.00 -2.89
C PHE A 36 -6.13 3.14 -3.71
N ALA A 37 -6.25 4.26 -4.43
CA ALA A 37 -7.40 4.59 -5.26
C ALA A 37 -7.15 4.07 -6.69
N ARG A 38 -7.48 2.80 -6.93
CA ARG A 38 -7.46 2.19 -8.26
C ARG A 38 -8.87 1.85 -8.69
N ASP A 39 -9.22 2.20 -9.91
CA ASP A 39 -10.47 1.79 -10.52
C ASP A 39 -10.30 0.40 -11.16
N TRP A 40 -11.17 -0.54 -10.77
CA TRP A 40 -11.12 -1.91 -11.25
C TRP A 40 -12.50 -2.27 -11.82
N PRO A 41 -12.57 -2.66 -13.11
CA PRO A 41 -13.83 -2.80 -13.83
C PRO A 41 -14.68 -3.99 -13.37
N ASN A 42 -14.08 -4.98 -12.70
CA ASN A 42 -14.78 -6.14 -12.17
C ASN A 42 -14.07 -6.71 -10.92
N ALA A 43 -14.74 -7.65 -10.25
CA ALA A 43 -14.27 -8.24 -8.99
C ALA A 43 -12.95 -9.02 -9.15
N GLU A 44 -12.77 -9.74 -10.26
CA GLU A 44 -11.56 -10.55 -10.50
C GLU A 44 -10.32 -9.67 -10.65
N LYS A 45 -10.41 -8.60 -11.45
CA LYS A 45 -9.33 -7.62 -11.60
C LYS A 45 -9.03 -6.89 -10.29
N ARG A 46 -10.07 -6.61 -9.49
CA ARG A 46 -9.89 -6.02 -8.15
C ARG A 46 -9.12 -6.94 -7.22
N LEU A 47 -9.47 -8.23 -7.18
CA LEU A 47 -8.79 -9.22 -6.35
C LEU A 47 -7.31 -9.36 -6.75
N ALA A 48 -7.06 -9.55 -8.05
CA ALA A 48 -5.70 -9.64 -8.58
C ALA A 48 -4.89 -8.36 -8.31
N GLY A 49 -5.50 -7.19 -8.52
CA GLY A 49 -4.89 -5.90 -8.26
C GLY A 49 -4.54 -5.68 -6.79
N SER A 50 -5.45 -6.05 -5.87
CA SER A 50 -5.21 -6.00 -4.43
C SER A 50 -4.07 -6.95 -4.01
N ALA A 51 -4.02 -8.16 -4.58
CA ALA A 51 -2.94 -9.11 -4.33
C ALA A 51 -1.57 -8.54 -4.75
N VAL A 52 -1.50 -7.88 -5.92
CA VAL A 52 -0.27 -7.21 -6.37
C VAL A 52 0.18 -6.14 -5.37
N VAL A 53 -0.73 -5.29 -4.89
CA VAL A 53 -0.39 -4.25 -3.90
C VAL A 53 0.13 -4.90 -2.61
N MET A 54 -0.52 -5.94 -2.10
CA MET A 54 -0.07 -6.64 -0.89
C MET A 54 1.32 -7.27 -1.08
N THR A 55 1.58 -7.90 -2.22
CA THR A 55 2.89 -8.50 -2.53
C THR A 55 4.00 -7.45 -2.57
N GLN A 56 3.74 -6.27 -3.10
CA GLN A 56 4.74 -5.19 -3.11
C GLN A 56 5.01 -4.67 -1.68
N LEU A 57 3.98 -4.51 -0.86
CA LEU A 57 4.15 -4.14 0.55
C LEU A 57 4.91 -5.20 1.34
N ALA A 58 4.64 -6.49 1.11
CA ALA A 58 5.37 -7.58 1.74
C ALA A 58 6.86 -7.55 1.39
N LYS A 59 7.20 -7.45 0.10
CA LYS A 59 8.60 -7.32 -0.36
C LYS A 59 9.30 -6.10 0.22
N LEU A 60 8.57 -4.99 0.39
CA LEU A 60 9.11 -3.76 0.97
C LEU A 60 9.41 -3.91 2.46
N ALA A 61 8.54 -4.63 3.19
CA ALA A 61 8.74 -4.97 4.58
C ALA A 61 9.92 -5.93 4.78
N GLU A 62 10.06 -6.94 3.91
CA GLU A 62 11.20 -7.88 3.92
C GLU A 62 12.53 -7.19 3.65
N LYS A 63 12.57 -6.20 2.75
CA LYS A 63 13.80 -5.44 2.46
C LYS A 63 14.33 -4.57 3.61
N ALA A 64 13.57 -4.39 4.68
CA ALA A 64 14.04 -3.72 5.89
C ALA A 64 14.53 -4.68 6.98
N ALA A 65 14.30 -5.98 6.81
CA ALA A 65 14.75 -7.03 7.73
C ALA A 65 16.20 -7.45 7.45
#